data_AF-A0A432U8J6-F1
#
_entry.id   AF-A0A432U8J6-F1
#
_cell.length_a   1.000
_cell.length_b   1.000
_cell.length_c   1.000
_cell.angle_alpha   90.00
_cell.angle_beta   90.00
_cell.angle_gamma   90.00
#
_symmetry.space_group_name_H-M   'P 1'
#
loop_
_entity.id
_entity.type
_entity.pdbx_description
1 polymer ?
#
loop_
_entity_poly.entity_id
_entity_poly.type
_entity_poly.pdbx_seq_one_letter_code
_entity_poly.pdbx_strand_id
1 'polypeptide(L)' 'MNKNIALLLLLLTTKVFAQWPHENISQAVFAKSVENRAPIEIVTEVDDSLGKIYFFTNIRDLTGDTIIHRWIYKDKV' A
#
# COMPACT_ATOMS: atom_id res chain seq x y z
N MET A 1 20.51 33.51 12.94
CA MET A 1 19.66 32.32 13.10
C MET A 1 20.47 31.21 13.76
N ASN A 2 20.01 30.67 14.89
CA ASN A 2 20.74 29.61 15.60
C ASN A 2 20.81 28.36 14.69
N LYS A 3 22.00 27.79 14.48
CA LYS A 3 22.22 26.59 13.67
C LYS A 3 21.32 25.43 14.11
N ASN A 4 21.03 25.34 15.41
CA ASN A 4 20.16 24.30 15.97
C ASN A 4 18.68 24.51 15.59
N ILE A 5 18.24 25.76 15.43
CA ILE A 5 16.88 26.09 14.98
C ILE A 5 16.72 25.77 13.48
N ALA A 6 17.76 26.04 12.69
CA ALA A 6 17.77 25.69 11.26
C ALA A 6 17.70 24.17 11.02
N LEU A 7 18.38 23.38 11.85
CA LEU A 7 18.37 21.92 11.75
C LEU A 7 17.01 21.32 12.15
N LEU A 8 16.33 21.90 13.16
CA LEU A 8 15.01 21.47 13.60
C LEU A 8 13.92 21.74 12.53
N LEU A 9 14.03 22.86 11.81
CA LEU A 9 13.15 23.21 10.69
C LEU A 9 13.32 22.28 9.49
N LEU A 10 14.54 21.79 9.24
CA LEU A 10 14.84 20.86 8.15
C LEU A 10 14.25 19.45 8.38
N LEU A 11 14.08 19.05 9.64
CA LEU A 11 13.49 17.76 10.01
C LEU A 11 11.95 17.75 9.90
N LEU A 12 11.30 18.91 9.84
CA LEU A 12 9.84 19.01 9.71
C LEU A 12 9.33 18.82 8.27
N THR A 13 10.21 18.79 7.27
CA THR A 13 9.84 18.70 5.85
C THR A 13 9.84 17.28 5.29
N THR A 14 10.29 16.26 6.02
CA THR A 14 10.30 14.88 5.52
C THR A 14 8.92 14.25 5.70
N LYS A 15 7.96 14.66 4.88
CA LYS A 15 6.77 13.84 4.66
C LYS A 15 7.18 12.67 3.78
N VAL A 16 7.54 11.54 4.39
CA VAL A 16 7.61 10.26 3.69
C VAL A 16 6.18 9.80 3.44
N PHE A 17 5.49 10.44 2.51
CA PHE A 17 4.33 9.82 1.92
C PHE A 17 4.87 8.70 1.05
N ALA A 18 4.49 7.45 1.36
CA ALA A 18 4.55 6.43 0.34
C ALA A 18 3.73 6.97 -0.83
N GLN A 19 4.41 7.44 -1.89
CA GLN A 19 3.75 7.88 -3.10
C GLN A 19 3.21 6.60 -3.72
N TRP A 20 1.97 6.28 -3.35
CA TRP A 20 1.23 5.23 -3.99
C TRP A 20 1.23 5.52 -5.49
N PRO A 21 1.32 4.50 -6.34
CA PRO A 21 1.36 4.69 -7.78
C PRO A 21 0.09 5.39 -8.32
N HIS A 22 -0.94 5.58 -7.48
CA HIS A 22 -2.21 6.17 -7.82
C HIS A 22 -2.75 7.06 -6.69
N GLU A 23 -3.25 8.26 -7.03
CA GLU A 23 -3.77 9.27 -6.10
C GLU A 23 -4.91 8.73 -5.22
N ASN A 24 -5.79 7.93 -5.81
CA ASN A 24 -6.98 7.39 -5.17
C ASN A 24 -6.79 6.03 -4.46
N ILE A 25 -5.53 5.58 -4.32
CA ILE A 25 -5.20 4.33 -3.62
C ILE A 25 -4.40 4.67 -2.38
N SER A 26 -4.91 4.32 -1.20
CA SER A 26 -4.20 4.55 0.06
C SER A 26 -3.44 3.34 0.59
N GLN A 27 -3.67 2.16 0.02
CA GLN A 27 -3.02 0.91 0.39
C GLN A 27 -3.20 -0.13 -0.72
N ALA A 28 -2.14 -0.88 -1.04
CA ALA A 28 -2.20 -2.06 -1.91
C ALA A 28 -1.20 -3.10 -1.39
N VAL A 29 -1.70 -4.18 -0.77
CA VAL A 29 -0.88 -5.14 -0.04
C VAL A 29 -1.40 -6.57 -0.17
N PHE A 30 -0.49 -7.54 -0.01
CA PHE A 30 -0.87 -8.93 0.23
C PHE A 30 -1.20 -9.16 1.69
N ALA A 31 -2.17 -10.05 1.95
CA ALA A 31 -2.64 -10.38 3.29
C ALA A 31 -3.08 -11.85 3.37
N LYS A 32 -3.04 -12.44 4.58
CA LYS A 32 -3.57 -13.80 4.80
C LYS A 32 -5.09 -13.85 4.88
N SER A 33 -5.72 -12.79 5.38
CA SER A 33 -7.19 -12.66 5.37
C SER A 33 -7.60 -11.19 5.23
N VAL A 34 -8.90 -10.98 4.98
CA VAL A 34 -9.52 -9.66 4.99
C VAL A 34 -10.72 -9.73 5.90
N GLU A 35 -10.69 -8.95 6.98
CA GLU A 35 -11.73 -8.94 8.01
C GLU A 35 -12.16 -7.50 8.28
N ASN A 36 -13.47 -7.26 8.38
CA ASN A 36 -14.03 -5.92 8.63
C ASN A 36 -13.46 -4.83 7.70
N ARG A 37 -13.24 -5.17 6.42
CA ARG A 37 -12.66 -4.29 5.38
C ARG A 37 -11.21 -3.85 5.68
N ALA A 38 -10.46 -4.65 6.44
CA ALA A 38 -9.04 -4.45 6.71
C ALA A 38 -8.23 -5.72 6.37
N PRO A 39 -7.00 -5.58 5.84
CA PRO A 39 -6.11 -6.71 5.64
C PRO A 39 -5.53 -7.18 6.99
N ILE A 40 -5.52 -8.49 7.20
CA ILE A 40 -4.93 -9.13 8.39
C ILE A 40 -3.69 -9.90 7.98
N GLU A 41 -2.64 -9.80 8.81
CA GLU A 41 -1.33 -10.40 8.56
C GLU A 41 -0.80 -10.04 7.16
N ILE A 42 -0.38 -8.79 7.00
CA ILE A 42 0.24 -8.30 5.77
C ILE A 42 1.52 -9.07 5.52
N VAL A 43 1.67 -9.60 4.31
CA VAL A 43 2.82 -10.41 3.89
C VAL A 43 3.53 -9.73 2.72
N THR A 44 4.85 -9.83 2.69
CA THR A 44 5.69 -9.36 1.58
C THR A 44 6.23 -10.53 0.76
N GLU A 45 6.34 -11.69 1.39
CA GLU A 45 6.82 -12.94 0.81
C GLU A 45 5.96 -14.08 1.34
N VAL A 46 5.68 -15.04 0.48
CA VAL A 46 4.84 -16.20 0.78
C VAL A 46 5.45 -17.42 0.11
N ASP A 47 5.50 -18.51 0.86
CA ASP A 47 5.84 -19.83 0.34
C ASP A 47 4.58 -20.65 0.05
N ASP A 48 4.77 -21.83 -0.54
CA ASP A 48 3.68 -22.71 -0.96
C ASP A 48 2.85 -23.27 0.23
N SER A 49 3.30 -23.11 1.48
CA SER A 49 2.59 -23.60 2.67
C SER A 49 1.40 -22.71 3.08
N LEU A 50 1.41 -21.44 2.66
CA LEU A 50 0.36 -20.48 3.03
C LEU A 50 -1.01 -20.81 2.40
N GLY A 51 -0.99 -21.51 1.26
CA GLY A 51 -2.17 -21.87 0.50
C GLY A 51 -2.86 -20.68 -0.17
N LYS A 52 -3.72 -19.96 0.58
CA LYS A 52 -4.54 -18.86 0.05
C LYS A 52 -4.00 -17.51 0.51
N ILE A 53 -3.83 -16.60 -0.44
CA ILE A 53 -3.48 -15.20 -0.20
C ILE A 53 -4.56 -14.27 -0.75
N TYR A 54 -4.64 -13.08 -0.19
CA TYR A 54 -5.51 -12.00 -0.64
C TYR A 54 -4.67 -10.82 -1.06
N PHE A 55 -5.12 -10.08 -2.08
CA PHE A 55 -4.59 -8.77 -2.41
C PHE A 55 -5.65 -7.72 -2.10
N PHE A 56 -5.33 -6.90 -1.12
CA PHE A 56 -6.22 -5.86 -0.61
C PHE A 56 -5.79 -4.51 -1.16
N THR A 57 -6.74 -3.80 -1.75
CA THR A 57 -6.57 -2.43 -2.21
C THR A 57 -7.60 -1.54 -1.53
N ASN A 58 -7.14 -0.50 -0.82
CA ASN A 58 -8.03 0.52 -0.27
C ASN A 58 -8.16 1.65 -1.30
N ILE A 59 -9.33 1.73 -1.92
CA ILE A 59 -9.71 2.72 -2.93
C ILE A 59 -10.59 3.80 -2.32
N ARG A 60 -10.43 5.04 -2.78
CA ARG A 60 -11.21 6.22 -2.37
C ARG A 60 -11.60 7.01 -3.61
N ASP A 61 -12.70 7.77 -3.55
CA ASP A 61 -13.04 8.75 -4.59
C ASP A 61 -13.16 8.19 -6.03
N LEU A 62 -13.48 6.89 -6.16
CA LEU A 62 -13.65 6.17 -7.43
C LEU A 62 -15.07 5.56 -7.56
N THR A 63 -16.07 6.18 -6.93
CA THR A 63 -17.45 5.71 -6.99
C THR A 63 -17.98 5.82 -8.43
N GLY A 64 -18.39 4.69 -9.02
CA GLY A 64 -18.87 4.62 -10.39
C GLY A 64 -17.80 4.21 -11.41
N ASP A 65 -16.53 4.19 -11.00
CA ASP A 65 -15.43 3.76 -11.85
C ASP A 65 -15.25 2.24 -11.84
N THR A 66 -14.58 1.72 -12.88
CA THR A 66 -14.22 0.31 -12.98
C THR A 66 -12.78 0.08 -12.54
N ILE A 67 -12.60 -0.80 -11.56
CA ILE A 67 -11.27 -1.20 -11.05
C ILE A 67 -10.93 -2.60 -11.54
N ILE A 68 -9.74 -2.77 -12.11
CA ILE A 68 -9.23 -4.05 -12.59
C ILE A 68 -7.97 -4.41 -11.80
N HIS A 69 -8.01 -5.52 -11.06
CA HIS A 69 -6.82 -6.13 -10.49
C HIS A 69 -6.19 -7.07 -11.52
N ARG A 70 -4.95 -6.77 -11.93
CA ARG A 70 -4.19 -7.60 -12.88
C ARG A 70 -3.01 -8.26 -12.19
N TRP A 71 -2.91 -9.57 -12.36
CA TRP A 71 -1.83 -10.38 -11.85
C TRP A 71 -0.88 -10.72 -12.98
N ILE A 72 0.41 -10.86 -12.69
CA ILE A 72 1.38 -11.34 -13.67
C ILE A 72 2.24 -12.38 -12.99
N TYR A 73 2.26 -13.59 -13.54
CA TYR A 73 3.14 -14.66 -13.12
C TYR A 73 3.92 -15.18 -14.33
N LYS A 74 5.24 -15.07 -14.29
CA LYS A 74 6.13 -15.49 -15.38
C LYS A 74 5.68 -14.93 -16.75
N ASP A 75 5.44 -13.62 -16.78
CA ASP A 75 4.98 -12.87 -17.95
C ASP A 75 3.59 -13.27 -18.50
N LYS A 76 2.82 -14.01 -17.71
CA LYS A 76 1.43 -14.40 -18.02
C LYS A 76 0.48 -13.70 -17.08
N VAL A 77 -0.61 -13.17 -17.65
CA VAL A 77 -1.71 -12.53 -16.91
C VAL A 77 -2.69 -13.57 -16.40
#